data_AF-A0A9X3ZKK1-F1
#
_entry.id   AF-A0A9X3ZKK1-F1
#
_cell.length_a   1.000
_cell.length_b   1.000
_cell.length_c   1.000
_cell.angle_alpha   90.00
_cell.angle_beta   90.00
_cell.angle_gamma   90.00
#
_symmetry.space_group_name_H-M   'P 1'
#
loop_
_entity.id
_entity.type
_entity.pdbx_description
1 polymer ?
#
loop_
_entity_poly.entity_id
_entity_poly.type
_entity_poly.pdbx_seq_one_letter_code
_entity_poly.pdbx_strand_id
1 'polypeptide(L)'
;MNWYDMVISLDCGSEVIIKHENNKYQLFEVLEYIENHDTPWSKGMSIRPIGEEHKDINQALGELLYFALNEYETLALNEMSEVVKATMNKIEEWFKLHSEYLATL
;
A
#
# COMPACT_ATOMS: atom_id res chain seq x y z
N MET A 1 10.76 -7.34 -11.29
CA MET A 1 11.07 -7.20 -9.85
C MET A 1 9.72 -7.27 -9.16
N ASN A 2 9.37 -8.40 -8.55
CA ASN A 2 8.05 -8.58 -7.91
C ASN A 2 8.00 -7.66 -6.70
N TRP A 3 7.20 -6.62 -6.78
CA TRP A 3 6.82 -5.84 -5.61
C TRP A 3 5.97 -6.77 -4.75
N TYR A 4 6.35 -6.96 -3.48
CA TYR A 4 5.56 -7.75 -2.55
C TYR A 4 4.27 -6.96 -2.29
N ASP A 5 3.14 -7.53 -2.69
CA ASP A 5 1.81 -7.06 -2.31
C ASP A 5 1.77 -6.83 -0.79
N MET A 6 1.31 -5.66 -0.34
CA MET A 6 1.19 -5.35 1.09
C MET A 6 -0.16 -5.85 1.59
N VAL A 7 -0.13 -6.85 2.48
CA VAL A 7 -1.34 -7.40 3.10
C VAL A 7 -1.55 -6.74 4.46
N ILE A 8 -2.77 -6.28 4.71
CA ILE A 8 -3.21 -5.60 5.93
C ILE A 8 -4.41 -6.39 6.46
N SER A 9 -4.25 -7.04 7.61
CA SER A 9 -5.36 -7.70 8.31
C SER A 9 -6.01 -6.70 9.25
N LEU A 10 -7.31 -6.50 9.11
CA LEU A 10 -8.11 -5.60 9.94
C LEU A 10 -8.80 -6.39 11.05
N ASP A 11 -9.00 -5.76 12.20
CA ASP A 11 -9.63 -6.35 13.38
C ASP A 11 -11.12 -6.68 13.16
N CYS A 12 -11.74 -6.09 12.14
CA CYS A 12 -13.07 -6.48 11.67
C CYS A 12 -13.11 -7.86 10.97
N GLY A 13 -11.96 -8.50 10.79
CA GLY A 13 -11.79 -9.80 10.15
C GLY A 13 -11.60 -9.72 8.63
N SER A 14 -11.68 -8.53 8.03
CA SER A 14 -11.35 -8.30 6.62
C SER A 14 -9.84 -8.25 6.42
N GLU A 15 -9.39 -8.71 5.27
CA GLU A 15 -8.00 -8.55 4.86
C GLU A 15 -7.94 -7.78 3.54
N VAL A 16 -7.06 -6.80 3.51
CA VAL A 16 -6.91 -5.87 2.39
C VAL A 16 -5.51 -5.98 1.84
N ILE A 17 -5.39 -5.98 0.53
CA ILE A 17 -4.13 -6.04 -0.19
C ILE A 17 -3.95 -4.73 -0.96
N ILE A 18 -2.82 -4.05 -0.72
CA ILE A 18 -2.39 -2.95 -1.58
C ILE A 18 -1.41 -3.53 -2.61
N LYS A 19 -1.81 -3.49 -3.87
CA LYS A 19 -0.95 -3.89 -5.00
C LYS A 19 -0.36 -2.68 -5.67
N HIS A 20 0.87 -2.84 -6.18
CA HIS A 20 1.53 -1.85 -7.01
C HIS A 20 1.71 -2.40 -8.43
N GLU A 21 0.86 -1.98 -9.36
CA GLU A 21 0.86 -2.41 -10.75
C GLU A 21 0.81 -1.19 -11.67
N ASN A 22 1.57 -1.22 -12.78
CA ASN A 22 1.59 -0.15 -13.78
C ASN A 22 1.84 1.27 -13.21
N ASN A 23 2.71 1.39 -12.20
CA ASN A 23 2.99 2.63 -11.46
C ASN A 23 1.76 3.22 -10.75
N LYS A 24 0.82 2.38 -10.35
CA LYS A 24 -0.35 2.74 -9.56
C LYS A 24 -0.53 1.79 -8.40
N TYR A 25 -1.15 2.29 -7.36
CA TYR A 25 -1.55 1.58 -6.16
C TYR A 25 -3.06 1.34 -6.23
N GLN A 26 -3.51 0.12 -5.93
CA GLN A 26 -4.93 -0.21 -5.84
C GLN A 26 -5.17 -1.15 -4.66
N LEU A 27 -6.28 -0.94 -3.96
CA LEU A 27 -6.72 -1.79 -2.85
C LEU A 27 -7.52 -2.96 -3.38
N PHE A 28 -7.38 -4.10 -2.73
CA PHE A 28 -8.16 -5.29 -3.00
C PHE A 28 -8.62 -5.90 -1.68
N GLU A 29 -9.90 -6.25 -1.60
CA GLU A 29 -10.42 -7.08 -0.51
C GLU A 29 -10.10 -8.53 -0.79
N VAL A 30 -9.65 -9.27 0.22
CA VAL A 30 -9.63 -10.72 0.18
C VAL A 30 -11.02 -11.22 0.56
N LEU A 31 -11.70 -11.88 -0.38
CA LEU A 31 -13.04 -12.42 -0.16
C LEU A 31 -12.97 -13.85 0.39
N GLU A 32 -12.12 -14.69 -0.20
CA GLU A 32 -11.99 -16.09 0.16
C GLU A 32 -10.57 -16.59 -0.10
N TYR A 33 -10.10 -17.45 0.81
CA TYR A 33 -8.90 -18.25 0.61
C TYR A 33 -9.30 -19.55 -0.09
N ILE A 34 -8.86 -19.71 -1.33
CA ILE A 34 -9.02 -20.96 -2.08
C ILE A 34 -7.95 -21.92 -1.55
N GLU A 35 -8.35 -22.78 -0.61
CA GLU A 35 -7.54 -23.89 -0.13
C GLU A 35 -7.31 -24.91 -1.25
N ASN A 36 -6.31 -24.66 -2.10
CA ASN A 36 -5.68 -25.70 -2.89
C ASN A 36 -4.29 -25.95 -2.30
N HIS A 37 -4.11 -27.14 -1.72
CA HIS A 37 -2.89 -27.58 -1.03
C HIS A 37 -1.60 -27.51 -1.87
N ASP A 38 -1.71 -27.34 -3.19
CA ASP A 38 -0.59 -27.26 -4.15
C ASP A 38 -0.33 -25.84 -4.70
N THR A 39 -1.15 -24.85 -4.36
CA THR A 39 -0.93 -23.46 -4.83
C THR A 39 -0.11 -22.65 -3.82
N PRO A 40 0.92 -21.91 -4.27
CA PRO A 40 1.60 -20.92 -3.43
C PRO A 40 0.56 -19.98 -2.81
N TRP A 41 0.77 -19.54 -1.57
CA TRP A 41 -0.11 -18.66 -0.80
C TRP A 41 -0.53 -17.39 -1.57
N SER A 42 0.25 -17.00 -2.58
CA SER A 42 0.00 -15.88 -3.51
C SER A 42 -0.96 -16.17 -4.68
N LYS A 43 -1.45 -17.41 -4.87
CA LYS A 43 -2.29 -17.81 -6.01
C LYS A 43 -3.65 -18.41 -5.65
N GLY A 44 -3.91 -18.64 -4.37
CA GLY A 44 -5.16 -19.21 -3.86
C GLY A 44 -6.03 -18.18 -3.15
N MET A 45 -6.17 -16.97 -3.66
CA MET A 45 -7.01 -15.93 -3.04
C MET A 45 -7.98 -15.35 -4.07
N SER A 46 -9.26 -15.35 -3.73
CA SER A 46 -10.27 -14.56 -4.44
C SER A 46 -10.19 -13.13 -3.94
N ILE A 47 -9.77 -12.22 -4.81
CA ILE A 47 -9.62 -10.80 -4.48
C ILE A 47 -10.57 -9.93 -5.31
N ARG A 48 -11.05 -8.84 -4.73
CA ARG A 48 -11.90 -7.86 -5.40
C ARG A 48 -11.30 -6.47 -5.27
N PRO A 49 -11.16 -5.70 -6.36
CA PRO A 49 -10.69 -4.32 -6.25
C PRO A 49 -11.65 -3.48 -5.43
N ILE A 50 -11.10 -2.62 -4.58
CA ILE A 50 -11.82 -1.62 -3.80
C ILE A 50 -11.24 -0.25 -4.16
N GLY A 51 -12.13 0.72 -4.32
CA GLY A 51 -11.74 2.10 -4.59
C GLY A 51 -11.10 2.32 -5.96
N GLU A 52 -10.37 3.41 -6.09
CA GLU A 52 -9.76 3.84 -7.35
C GLU A 52 -8.26 3.48 -7.42
N GLU A 53 -7.70 3.52 -8.63
CA GLU A 53 -6.25 3.39 -8.81
C GLU A 53 -5.56 4.74 -8.50
N HIS A 54 -4.62 4.72 -7.57
CA HIS A 54 -3.89 5.91 -7.12
C HIS A 54 -2.47 5.93 -7.62
N LYS A 55 -1.90 7.12 -7.84
CA LYS A 55 -0.46 7.25 -8.14
C LYS A 55 0.40 7.32 -6.88
N ASP A 56 -0.21 7.68 -5.75
CA ASP A 56 0.44 7.83 -4.46
C ASP A 56 -0.13 6.80 -3.48
N ILE A 57 0.76 6.06 -2.82
CA ILE A 57 0.40 5.06 -1.80
C ILE A 57 -0.35 5.69 -0.63
N ASN A 58 -0.14 6.98 -0.30
CA ASN A 58 -0.90 7.65 0.74
C ASN A 58 -2.39 7.78 0.41
N GLN A 59 -2.72 7.94 -0.87
CA GLN A 59 -4.12 8.00 -1.30
C GLN A 59 -4.76 6.62 -1.17
N ALA A 60 -4.03 5.56 -1.54
CA ALA A 60 -4.45 4.18 -1.34
C ALA A 60 -4.64 3.86 0.16
N LEU A 61 -3.67 4.22 1.02
CA LEU A 61 -3.81 4.08 2.48
C LEU A 61 -5.00 4.86 3.04
N GLY A 62 -5.31 6.03 2.48
CA GLY A 62 -6.46 6.83 2.86
C GLY A 62 -7.81 6.13 2.61
N GLU A 63 -7.88 5.23 1.62
CA GLU A 63 -9.10 4.45 1.37
C GLU A 63 -9.36 3.38 2.43
N LEU A 64 -8.35 2.96 3.21
CA LEU A 64 -8.56 2.05 4.34
C LEU A 64 -9.44 2.67 5.42
N LEU A 65 -9.51 4.01 5.50
CA LEU A 65 -10.40 4.72 6.42
C LEU A 65 -11.89 4.52 6.11
N TYR A 66 -12.24 3.95 4.96
CA TYR A 66 -13.62 3.57 4.65
C TYR A 66 -14.06 2.27 5.36
N PHE A 67 -13.12 1.52 5.94
CA PHE A 67 -13.42 0.36 6.76
C PHE A 67 -13.75 0.74 8.20
N ALA A 68 -14.40 -0.18 8.92
CA ALA A 68 -14.67 -0.04 10.34
C ALA A 68 -13.39 -0.31 11.15
N LEU A 69 -12.47 0.66 11.11
CA LEU A 69 -11.21 0.62 11.85
C LEU A 69 -11.44 1.01 13.31
N ASN A 70 -10.71 0.37 14.21
CA ASN A 70 -10.62 0.82 15.59
C ASN A 70 -9.58 1.94 15.77
N GLU A 71 -9.46 2.44 16.99
CA GLU A 71 -8.57 3.55 17.32
C GLU A 71 -7.09 3.21 17.08
N TYR A 72 -6.67 1.97 17.40
CA TYR A 72 -5.30 1.51 17.20
C TYR A 72 -4.96 1.35 15.72
N GLU A 73 -5.87 0.78 14.92
CA GLU A 73 -5.70 0.66 13.47
C GLU A 73 -5.63 2.02 12.81
N THR A 74 -6.49 2.96 13.24
CA THR A 74 -6.46 4.34 12.74
C THR A 74 -5.14 5.03 13.08
N LEU A 75 -4.63 4.85 14.31
CA LEU A 75 -3.34 5.38 14.72
C LEU A 75 -2.20 4.79 13.89
N ALA A 76 -2.17 3.47 13.71
CA ALA A 76 -1.16 2.78 12.92
C ALA A 76 -1.16 3.25 11.46
N LEU A 77 -2.33 3.43 10.84
CA LEU A 77 -2.42 3.97 9.48
C LEU A 77 -1.89 5.40 9.37
N ASN A 78 -2.17 6.24 10.35
CA ASN A 78 -1.63 7.60 10.38
C ASN A 78 -0.11 7.60 10.49
N GLU A 79 0.45 6.79 11.39
CA GLU A 79 1.91 6.61 11.52
C GLU A 79 2.53 6.10 10.22
N MET A 80 1.90 5.13 9.56
CA MET A 80 2.35 4.63 8.24
C MET A 80 2.35 5.75 7.20
N SER A 81 1.28 6.55 7.11
CA SER A 81 1.21 7.67 6.18
C SER A 81 2.28 8.73 6.45
N GLU A 82 2.55 9.04 7.73
CA GLU A 82 3.61 9.98 8.10
C GLU A 82 4.99 9.49 7.72
N VAL A 83 5.31 8.22 7.97
CA VAL A 83 6.59 7.61 7.59
C VAL A 83 6.79 7.62 6.08
N VAL A 84 5.74 7.28 5.31
CA VAL A 84 5.77 7.33 3.85
C VAL A 84 6.05 8.76 3.38
N LYS A 85 5.29 9.75 3.86
CA LYS A 85 5.48 11.16 3.48
C LYS A 85 6.88 11.66 3.83
N ALA A 86 7.36 11.37 5.03
CA ALA A 86 8.71 11.75 5.46
C ALA A 86 9.79 11.11 4.56
N THR A 87 9.58 9.87 4.13
CA THR A 87 10.50 9.17 3.22
C THR A 87 10.48 9.79 1.83
N MET A 88 9.29 10.09 1.29
CA MET A 88 9.15 10.77 0.00
C MET A 88 9.83 12.14 0.00
N ASN A 89 9.61 12.95 1.05
CA ASN A 89 10.25 14.26 1.19
C ASN A 89 11.78 14.17 1.18
N LYS A 90 12.36 13.18 1.87
CA LYS A 90 13.81 12.97 1.88
C LYS A 90 14.35 12.56 0.50
N ILE A 91 13.59 11.75 -0.25
CA ILE A 91 13.96 11.37 -1.61
C ILE A 91 13.94 12.60 -2.53
N GLU A 92 12.90 13.42 -2.45
CA GLU A 92 12.80 14.67 -3.23
C GLU A 92 13.94 15.64 -2.90
N GLU A 93 14.24 15.82 -1.61
CA GLU A 93 15.36 16.66 -1.16
C GLU A 93 16.69 16.15 -1.72
N TRP A 94 16.92 14.84 -1.69
CA TRP A 94 18.11 14.22 -2.27
C TRP A 94 18.21 14.48 -3.78
N PHE A 95 17.12 14.28 -4.53
CA PHE A 95 17.11 14.53 -5.97
C PHE A 95 17.39 16.00 -6.30
N LYS A 96 16.86 16.93 -5.50
CA LYS A 96 17.11 18.35 -5.67
C LYS A 96 18.60 18.68 -5.46
N LEU A 97 19.17 18.26 -4.33
CA LEU A 97 20.59 18.49 -4.02
C LEU A 97 21.51 17.84 -5.05
N HIS A 98 21.19 16.62 -5.49
CA HIS A 98 21.95 15.94 -6.52
C HIS A 98 21.89 16.68 -7.86
N SER A 99 20.71 17.19 -8.25
CA SER A 99 20.54 17.94 -9.49
C SER A 99 21.30 19.27 -9.45
N GLU A 100 21.28 19.96 -8.31
CA GLU A 100 22.07 21.19 -8.09
C GLU A 100 23.57 20.91 -8.20
N TYR A 101 24.06 19.81 -7.59
CA TYR A 101 25.44 19.38 -7.72
C TYR A 101 25.83 19.10 -9.18
N LEU A 102 25.01 18.35 -9.92
CA LEU A 102 25.26 18.05 -11.33
C LEU A 102 25.25 19.30 -12.22
N ALA A 103 24.44 20.31 -11.90
CA ALA A 103 24.41 21.57 -12.64
C ALA A 103 25.64 22.46 -12.38
N THR A 104 26.39 22.19 -11.31
CA THR A 104 27.63 22.91 -10.97
C THR A 104 28.90 22.26 -11.52
N LEU A 105 28.79 21.10 -12.18
CA LEU A 105 29.88 20.41 -12.90
C LEU A 105 29.95 20.86 -14.37
#